data_AF-A0A7S1M4J8-F1
#
_entry.id   AF-A0A7S1M4J8-F1
#
_cell.length_a   1.000
_cell.length_b   1.000
_cell.length_c   1.000
_cell.angle_alpha   90.00
_cell.angle_beta   90.00
_cell.angle_gamma   90.00
#
_symmetry.space_group_name_H-M   'P 1'
#
loop_
_entity.id
_entity.type
_entity.pdbx_description
1 polymer ?
#
loop_
_entity_poly.entity_id
_entity_poly.type
_entity_poly.pdbx_seq_one_letter_code
_entity_poly.pdbx_strand_id
1 'polypeptide(L)'
;YCYYMSKLIDFSDTAFMVLRRKFDQASFLHVYHHLTIGLIWGLLLHHGIGNGAAFFGAWINSLVHALMYFHYFWTSLGFKNPFKKYLTLFQMFQFGLCILQAVLVLPFDKQIPVKWAVLQLCYHCTLLYLFNNFFKKDRKKEKSAKRQ
;
A
#
# COMPACT_ATOMS: atom_id res chain seq x y z
N TYR A 1 -4.10 10.17 -15.34
CA TYR A 1 -3.20 11.32 -15.11
C TYR A 1 -3.20 11.76 -13.65
N CYS A 2 -4.35 12.13 -13.04
CA CYS A 2 -4.42 12.52 -11.63
C CYS A 2 -3.84 11.49 -10.64
N TYR A 3 -4.14 10.19 -10.84
CA TYR A 3 -3.58 9.13 -9.99
C TYR A 3 -2.04 8.98 -10.12
N TYR A 4 -1.49 9.23 -11.31
CA TYR A 4 -0.04 9.19 -11.52
C TYR A 4 0.66 10.37 -10.84
N MET A 5 0.02 11.55 -10.85
CA MET A 5 0.47 12.71 -10.09
C MET A 5 0.43 12.42 -8.58
N SER A 6 -0.60 11.73 -8.08
CA SER A 6 -0.64 11.25 -6.69
C SER A 6 0.53 10.32 -6.36
N LYS A 7 0.99 9.49 -7.30
CA LYS A 7 2.18 8.64 -7.10
C LYS A 7 3.48 9.42 -7.00
N LEU A 8 3.62 10.55 -7.71
CA LEU A 8 4.76 11.47 -7.53
C LEU A 8 4.73 12.18 -6.17
N ILE A 9 3.53 12.48 -5.65
CA ILE A 9 3.35 13.02 -4.29
C ILE A 9 3.67 11.94 -3.24
N ASP A 10 3.29 10.67 -3.46
CA ASP A 10 3.70 9.54 -2.60
C ASP A 10 5.23 9.38 -2.56
N PHE A 11 5.96 9.65 -3.65
CA PHE A 11 7.43 9.68 -3.65
C PHE A 11 7.99 10.86 -2.85
N SER A 12 7.25 11.97 -2.76
CA SER A 12 7.62 13.10 -1.90
C SER A 12 7.54 12.71 -0.42
N ASP A 13 6.64 11.81 -0.03
CA ASP A 13 6.58 11.26 1.33
C ASP A 13 7.87 10.48 1.68
N THR A 14 8.39 9.70 0.73
CA THR A 14 9.70 9.04 0.87
C THR A 14 10.83 10.07 0.99
N ALA A 15 10.80 11.16 0.22
CA ALA A 15 11.77 12.25 0.31
C ALA A 15 11.71 12.96 1.67
N PHE A 16 10.52 13.26 2.20
CA PHE A 16 10.34 13.87 3.53
C PHE A 16 10.75 12.95 4.68
N MET A 17 10.55 11.63 4.56
CA MET A 17 11.03 10.66 5.56
C MET A 17 12.56 10.58 5.60
N VAL A 18 13.21 10.62 4.44
CA VAL A 18 14.68 10.69 4.31
C VAL A 18 15.20 12.02 4.86
N LEU A 19 14.56 13.15 4.51
CA LEU A 19 14.93 14.48 5.00
C LEU A 19 14.75 14.64 6.52
N ARG A 20 13.68 14.06 7.10
CA ARG A 20 13.43 14.10 8.55
C ARG A 20 14.22 13.05 9.34
N ARG A 21 15.11 12.28 8.67
CA ARG A 21 15.89 11.17 9.26
C ARG A 21 15.03 10.18 10.07
N LYS A 22 13.75 10.03 9.74
CA LYS A 22 12.84 9.08 10.40
C LYS A 22 12.95 7.70 9.77
N PHE A 23 14.15 7.13 9.80
CA PHE A 23 14.46 5.83 9.21
C PHE A 23 13.69 4.66 9.85
N ASP A 24 13.15 4.85 11.06
CA ASP A 24 12.20 3.92 11.68
C ASP A 24 10.87 3.80 10.91
N GLN A 25 10.48 4.84 10.15
CA GLN A 25 9.28 4.84 9.29
C GLN A 25 9.60 4.36 7.85
N ALA A 26 10.84 4.51 7.40
CA ALA A 26 11.35 3.99 6.12
C ALA A 26 11.80 2.53 6.24
N SER A 27 10.89 1.65 6.66
CA SER A 27 11.19 0.21 6.70
C SER A 27 11.48 -0.34 5.30
N PHE A 28 12.20 -1.47 5.22
CA PHE A 28 12.43 -2.17 3.95
C PHE A 28 11.15 -2.36 3.12
N LEU A 29 10.03 -2.63 3.80
CA LEU A 29 8.70 -2.76 3.19
C LEU A 29 8.23 -1.47 2.51
N HIS A 30 8.48 -0.32 3.13
CA HIS A 30 8.12 0.99 2.57
C HIS A 30 8.91 1.26 1.28
N VAL A 31 10.25 1.11 1.33
CA VAL A 31 11.11 1.34 0.16
C VAL A 31 10.80 0.35 -0.95
N TYR A 32 10.65 -0.94 -0.62
CA TYR A 32 10.27 -1.98 -1.57
C TYR A 32 8.94 -1.63 -2.26
N HIS A 33 7.90 -1.28 -1.50
CA HIS A 33 6.58 -0.94 -2.04
C HIS A 33 6.61 0.31 -2.93
N HIS A 34 7.22 1.42 -2.48
CA HIS A 34 7.20 2.68 -3.24
C HIS A 34 8.00 2.59 -4.54
N LEU A 35 9.15 1.91 -4.53
CA LEU A 35 9.93 1.71 -5.74
C LEU A 35 9.20 0.79 -6.75
N THR A 36 8.69 -0.34 -6.28
CA THR A 36 8.03 -1.33 -7.15
C THR A 36 6.67 -0.85 -7.66
N ILE A 37 5.85 -0.20 -6.83
CA ILE A 37 4.55 0.32 -7.27
C ILE A 37 4.73 1.42 -8.33
N GLY A 38 5.74 2.28 -8.20
CA GLY A 38 6.04 3.32 -9.18
C GLY A 38 6.40 2.73 -10.55
N LEU A 39 7.24 1.70 -10.56
CA LEU A 39 7.64 0.98 -11.78
C LEU A 39 6.46 0.23 -12.42
N ILE A 40 5.68 -0.51 -11.63
CA ILE A 40 4.52 -1.27 -12.11
C ILE A 40 3.48 -0.32 -12.71
N TRP A 41 3.18 0.81 -12.05
CA TRP A 41 2.22 1.78 -12.57
C TRP A 41 2.73 2.50 -13.82
N GLY A 42 4.03 2.80 -13.89
CA GLY A 42 4.65 3.34 -15.10
C GLY A 42 4.53 2.39 -16.30
N LEU A 43 4.74 1.09 -16.09
CA LEU A 43 4.54 0.06 -17.12
C LEU A 43 3.08 -0.05 -17.55
N LEU A 44 2.12 -0.05 -16.60
CA LEU A 44 0.69 -0.11 -16.91
C LEU A 44 0.24 1.08 -17.78
N LEU A 45 0.68 2.29 -17.42
CA LEU A 45 0.39 3.50 -18.19
C LEU A 45 0.99 3.47 -19.59
N HIS A 46 2.26 3.03 -19.71
CA HIS A 46 2.92 2.89 -21.00
C HIS A 46 2.17 1.93 -21.94
N HIS A 47 1.57 0.87 -21.39
CA HIS A 47 0.76 -0.07 -22.15
C HIS A 47 -0.71 0.34 -22.31
N GLY A 48 -1.12 1.53 -21.85
CA GLY A 48 -2.50 2.02 -21.94
C GLY A 48 -3.49 1.30 -21.02
N ILE A 49 -3.01 0.59 -20.01
CA ILE A 49 -3.82 -0.23 -19.10
C ILE A 49 -4.10 0.56 -17.84
N GLY A 50 -5.10 1.43 -17.91
CA GLY A 50 -5.57 2.26 -16.80
C GLY A 50 -7.01 1.98 -16.37
N ASN A 51 -7.65 1.00 -17.00
CA ASN A 51 -9.08 0.69 -16.93
C ASN A 51 -9.34 -0.65 -16.21
N GLY A 52 -10.60 -0.88 -15.81
CA GLY A 52 -11.03 -2.12 -15.16
C GLY A 52 -10.34 -2.39 -13.81
N ALA A 53 -9.67 -3.55 -13.70
CA ALA A 53 -9.01 -4.03 -12.48
C ALA A 53 -8.01 -3.05 -11.87
N ALA A 54 -7.21 -2.39 -12.73
CA ALA A 54 -6.21 -1.42 -12.30
C ALA A 54 -6.85 -0.17 -11.65
N PHE A 55 -8.03 0.23 -12.12
CA PHE A 55 -8.78 1.36 -11.56
C PHE A 55 -9.30 1.06 -10.15
N PHE A 56 -9.86 -0.14 -9.92
CA PHE A 56 -10.32 -0.53 -8.58
C PHE A 56 -9.19 -0.49 -7.56
N GLY A 57 -8.04 -1.08 -7.89
CA GLY A 57 -6.85 -1.05 -7.05
C GLY A 57 -6.36 0.37 -6.76
N ALA A 58 -6.34 1.23 -7.77
CA ALA A 58 -5.98 2.65 -7.64
C ALA A 58 -6.94 3.43 -6.73
N TRP A 59 -8.25 3.21 -6.89
CA TRP A 59 -9.29 3.87 -6.10
C TRP A 59 -9.19 3.50 -4.61
N ILE A 60 -9.13 2.21 -4.30
CA ILE A 60 -9.05 1.75 -2.91
C ILE A 60 -7.70 2.13 -2.26
N ASN A 61 -6.60 2.10 -3.03
CA ASN A 61 -5.30 2.58 -2.56
C ASN A 61 -5.36 4.06 -2.16
N SER A 62 -6.00 4.90 -2.99
CA SER A 62 -6.14 6.34 -2.71
C SER A 62 -6.93 6.59 -1.42
N LEU A 63 -7.99 5.81 -1.18
CA LEU A 63 -8.78 5.88 0.06
C LEU A 63 -7.94 5.51 1.29
N VAL A 64 -7.19 4.41 1.22
CA VAL A 64 -6.31 3.96 2.30
C VAL A 64 -5.20 4.98 2.57
N HIS A 65 -4.60 5.55 1.52
CA HIS A 65 -3.57 6.58 1.65
C HIS A 65 -4.14 7.86 2.28
N ALA A 66 -5.35 8.28 1.94
CA ALA A 66 -6.01 9.43 2.59
C ALA A 66 -6.15 9.21 4.11
N LEU A 67 -6.57 8.02 4.55
CA LEU A 67 -6.66 7.66 5.97
C LEU A 67 -5.28 7.61 6.65
N MET A 68 -4.27 7.13 5.94
CA MET A 68 -2.89 7.04 6.44
C MET A 68 -2.25 8.42 6.62
N TYR A 69 -2.44 9.32 5.65
CA TYR A 69 -1.99 10.71 5.79
C TYR A 69 -2.74 11.47 6.88
N PHE A 70 -4.04 11.22 7.03
CA PHE A 70 -4.79 11.75 8.16
C PHE A 70 -4.20 11.30 9.51
N HIS A 71 -3.80 10.03 9.62
CA HIS A 71 -3.11 9.54 10.81
C HIS A 71 -1.76 10.26 11.05
N TYR A 72 -0.95 10.44 10.01
CA TYR A 72 0.31 11.17 10.13
C TYR A 72 0.10 12.63 10.54
N PHE A 73 -0.87 13.31 9.95
CA PHE A 73 -1.27 14.65 10.36
C PHE A 73 -1.68 14.70 11.84
N TRP A 74 -2.55 13.79 12.28
CA TRP A 74 -3.00 13.70 13.66
C TRP A 74 -1.84 13.50 14.65
N THR A 75 -0.92 12.59 14.33
CA THR A 75 0.27 12.33 15.17
C THR A 75 1.29 13.47 15.12
N SER A 76 1.34 14.26 14.04
CA SER A 76 2.22 15.43 13.94
C SER A 76 1.81 16.57 14.87
N LEU A 77 0.54 16.63 15.25
CA LEU A 77 0.00 17.55 16.25
C LEU A 77 0.30 17.12 17.70
N GLY A 78 1.04 16.02 17.90
CA GLY A 78 1.41 15.51 19.23
C GLY A 78 0.38 14.55 19.85
N PHE A 79 -0.74 14.28 19.18
CA PHE A 79 -1.75 13.36 19.68
C PHE A 79 -1.39 11.89 19.43
N LYS A 80 -1.54 11.04 20.45
CA LYS A 80 -1.46 9.58 20.28
C LYS A 80 -2.73 9.08 19.61
N ASN A 81 -2.61 8.47 18.43
CA ASN A 81 -3.76 7.88 17.73
C ASN A 81 -3.97 6.42 18.16
N PRO A 82 -5.05 6.09 18.90
CA PRO A 82 -5.33 4.71 19.32
C PRO A 82 -5.72 3.81 18.14
N PHE A 83 -6.12 4.38 17.01
CA PHE A 83 -6.59 3.65 15.83
C PHE A 83 -5.49 3.20 14.88
N LYS A 84 -4.21 3.42 15.20
CA LYS A 84 -3.07 2.97 14.39
C LYS A 84 -3.18 1.50 13.97
N LYS A 85 -3.66 0.63 14.87
CA LYS A 85 -3.82 -0.81 14.59
C LYS A 85 -4.89 -1.10 13.54
N TYR A 86 -6.02 -0.39 13.63
CA TYR A 86 -7.11 -0.54 12.67
C TYR A 86 -6.71 -0.04 11.29
N LEU A 87 -5.88 1.01 11.23
CA LEU A 87 -5.32 1.48 9.96
C LEU A 87 -4.48 0.40 9.27
N THR A 88 -3.60 -0.29 10.01
CA THR A 88 -2.80 -1.39 9.45
C THR A 88 -3.66 -2.59 9.05
N LEU A 89 -4.72 -2.90 9.81
CA LEU A 89 -5.70 -3.93 9.42
C LEU A 89 -6.44 -3.54 8.14
N PHE A 90 -6.79 -2.26 7.98
CA PHE A 90 -7.46 -1.76 6.79
C PHE A 90 -6.55 -1.82 5.54
N GLN A 91 -5.25 -1.54 5.69
CA GLN A 91 -4.25 -1.76 4.63
C GLN A 91 -4.17 -3.23 4.21
N MET A 92 -4.11 -4.16 5.17
CA MET A 92 -4.09 -5.60 4.88
C MET A 92 -5.40 -6.06 4.21
N PHE A 93 -6.53 -5.52 4.65
CA PHE A 93 -7.83 -5.79 4.04
C PHE A 93 -7.89 -5.31 2.59
N GLN A 94 -7.37 -4.12 2.29
CA GLN A 94 -7.24 -3.61 0.92
C GLN A 94 -6.43 -4.54 0.01
N PHE A 95 -5.29 -5.07 0.50
CA PHE A 95 -4.52 -6.06 -0.29
C PHE A 95 -5.32 -7.35 -0.53
N GLY A 96 -6.06 -7.83 0.48
CA GLY A 96 -6.96 -8.98 0.33
C GLY A 96 -8.05 -8.77 -0.72
N LEU A 97 -8.68 -7.59 -0.73
CA LEU A 97 -9.67 -7.22 -1.76
C LEU A 97 -9.05 -7.16 -3.16
N CYS A 98 -7.84 -6.63 -3.31
CA CYS A 98 -7.15 -6.58 -4.60
C CYS A 98 -6.74 -7.97 -5.11
N ILE A 99 -6.42 -8.90 -4.20
CA ILE A 99 -6.17 -10.32 -4.52
C ILE A 99 -7.46 -10.99 -5.00
N LEU A 100 -8.55 -10.83 -4.24
CA LEU A 100 -9.86 -11.39 -4.61
C LEU A 100 -10.30 -10.88 -5.98
N GLN A 101 -10.18 -9.59 -6.21
CA GLN A 101 -10.49 -8.97 -7.48
C GLN A 101 -9.62 -9.51 -8.63
N ALA A 102 -8.32 -9.71 -8.40
CA ALA A 102 -7.42 -10.30 -9.41
C ALA A 102 -7.80 -11.75 -9.76
N VAL A 103 -8.21 -12.55 -8.76
CA VAL A 103 -8.67 -13.93 -8.97
C VAL A 103 -10.00 -13.97 -9.72
N LEU A 104 -10.95 -13.08 -9.39
CA LEU A 104 -12.26 -13.01 -10.04
C LEU A 104 -12.18 -12.53 -11.49
N VAL A 105 -11.20 -11.70 -11.84
CA VAL A 105 -11.00 -11.26 -13.24
C VAL A 105 -10.60 -12.42 -14.17
N LEU A 106 -9.85 -13.41 -13.67
CA LEU A 106 -9.35 -14.53 -14.51
C LEU A 106 -10.47 -15.34 -15.21
N PRO A 107 -11.57 -15.73 -14.53
CA PRO A 107 -12.68 -16.43 -15.19
C PRO A 107 -13.74 -15.51 -15.82
N PHE A 108 -13.94 -14.29 -15.31
CA PHE A 108 -15.11 -13.45 -15.69
C PHE A 108 -14.80 -12.37 -16.72
N ASP A 109 -13.56 -11.89 -16.84
CA ASP A 109 -13.23 -10.75 -17.68
C ASP A 109 -12.13 -11.10 -18.69
N LYS A 110 -12.49 -11.12 -19.98
CA LYS A 110 -11.57 -11.37 -21.09
C LYS A 110 -10.90 -10.10 -21.63
N GLN A 111 -11.30 -8.93 -21.17
CA GLN A 111 -10.77 -7.65 -21.68
C GLN A 111 -9.37 -7.36 -21.13
N ILE A 112 -9.04 -7.89 -19.95
CA ILE A 112 -7.73 -7.69 -19.32
C ILE A 112 -6.82 -8.88 -19.64
N PRO A 113 -5.63 -8.65 -20.22
CA PRO A 113 -4.69 -9.74 -20.47
C PRO A 113 -4.27 -10.42 -19.16
N VAL A 114 -4.37 -11.76 -19.13
CA VAL A 114 -4.08 -12.62 -17.96
C VAL A 114 -2.74 -12.28 -17.30
N LYS A 115 -1.71 -11.94 -18.09
CA LYS A 115 -0.37 -11.55 -17.59
C LYS A 115 -0.43 -10.42 -16.55
N TRP A 116 -1.32 -9.44 -16.71
CA TRP A 116 -1.45 -8.30 -15.80
C TRP A 116 -2.21 -8.66 -14.53
N ALA A 117 -3.24 -9.51 -14.65
CA ALA A 117 -3.95 -10.05 -13.50
C ALA A 117 -3.03 -10.92 -12.63
N VAL A 118 -2.20 -11.76 -13.24
CA VAL A 118 -1.18 -12.58 -12.55
C VAL A 118 -0.13 -11.70 -11.89
N LEU A 119 0.38 -10.67 -12.59
CA LEU A 119 1.32 -9.70 -11.99
C LEU A 119 0.71 -9.01 -10.76
N GLN A 120 -0.54 -8.54 -10.87
CA GLN A 120 -1.27 -7.92 -9.76
C GLN A 120 -1.43 -8.88 -8.59
N LEU A 121 -1.79 -10.13 -8.86
CA LEU A 121 -1.94 -11.18 -7.84
C LEU A 121 -0.63 -11.44 -7.11
N CYS A 122 0.46 -11.71 -7.83
CA CYS A 122 1.78 -11.96 -7.25
C CYS A 122 2.23 -10.78 -6.38
N TYR A 123 2.05 -9.56 -6.86
CA TYR A 123 2.46 -8.35 -6.15
C TYR A 123 1.65 -8.11 -4.86
N HIS A 124 0.33 -8.27 -4.88
CA HIS A 124 -0.46 -8.10 -3.66
C HIS A 124 -0.21 -9.22 -2.64
N CYS A 125 0.10 -10.43 -3.09
CA CYS A 125 0.52 -11.54 -2.21
C CYS A 125 1.84 -11.22 -1.49
N THR A 126 2.85 -10.65 -2.18
CA THR A 126 4.12 -10.27 -1.53
C THR A 126 3.90 -9.14 -0.51
N LEU A 127 3.09 -8.14 -0.85
CA LEU A 127 2.75 -7.06 0.08
C LEU A 127 2.01 -7.56 1.32
N LEU A 128 1.01 -8.44 1.15
CA LEU A 128 0.26 -9.01 2.26
C LEU A 128 1.18 -9.81 3.19
N TYR A 129 2.11 -10.60 2.64
CA TYR A 129 3.09 -11.34 3.43
C TYR A 129 3.98 -10.39 4.25
N LEU A 130 4.55 -9.37 3.61
CA LEU A 130 5.44 -8.42 4.28
C LEU A 130 4.69 -7.58 5.34
N PHE A 131 3.46 -7.15 5.06
CA PHE A 131 2.62 -6.43 6.03
C PHE A 131 2.24 -7.30 7.22
N ASN A 132 1.92 -8.58 6.99
CA ASN A 132 1.62 -9.51 8.07
C ASN A 132 2.84 -9.74 8.98
N ASN A 133 4.04 -9.84 8.40
CA ASN A 133 5.29 -9.93 9.17
C ASN A 133 5.53 -8.65 10.00
N PHE A 134 5.34 -7.48 9.38
CA PHE A 134 5.42 -6.19 10.06
C PHE A 134 4.42 -6.09 11.23
N PHE A 135 3.16 -6.45 11.02
CA PHE A 135 2.11 -6.41 12.03
C PHE A 135 2.41 -7.35 13.22
N LYS A 136 2.87 -8.57 12.94
CA LYS A 136 3.29 -9.52 13.99
C LYS A 136 4.46 -8.98 14.81
N LYS A 137 5.46 -8.37 14.15
CA LYS A 137 6.62 -7.78 14.82
C LYS A 137 6.23 -6.58 15.70
N ASP A 138 5.36 -5.69 15.21
CA ASP A 138 4.86 -4.54 15.97
C ASP A 138 4.05 -5.00 17.21
N ARG A 139 3.17 -5.99 17.05
CA ARG A 139 2.40 -6.58 18.17
C ARG A 139 3.27 -7.27 19.20
N LYS A 140 4.35 -7.94 18.79
CA LYS A 140 5.30 -8.57 19.72
C LYS A 140 6.03 -7.50 20.56
N LYS A 141 6.49 -6.41 19.92
CA LYS A 141 7.11 -5.28 20.62
C LYS A 141 6.15 -4.63 21.63
N GLU A 142 4.90 -4.38 21.24
CA GLU A 142 3.89 -3.78 22.14
C GLU A 142 3.60 -4.67 23.36
N LYS A 143 3.55 -5.99 23.19
CA LYS A 143 3.36 -6.94 24.30
C LYS A 143 4.54 -6.94 25.27
N SER A 144 5.77 -6.85 24.76
CA SER A 144 6.97 -6.77 25.61
C SER A 144 7.02 -5.45 26.40
N ALA A 145 6.65 -4.32 25.78
CA ALA A 145 6.65 -3.01 26.44
C ALA A 145 5.56 -2.86 27.52
N LYS A 146 4.48 -3.65 27.48
CA LYS A 146 3.46 -3.69 28.55
C LYS A 146 3.81 -4.62 29.71
N ARG A 147 4.85 -5.44 29.56
CA ARG A 147 5.32 -6.38 30.58
C ARG A 147 6.49 -5.80 31.40
N GLN A 148 7.07 -4.70 30.94
CA GLN A 148 8.08 -3.89 31.65
C GLN A 148 7.36 -2.74 32.35
#